data_AF-A0A182SPY9-F1
#
_entry.id   AF-A0A182SPY9-F1
#
_cell.length_a   1.000
_cell.length_b   1.000
_cell.length_c   1.000
_cell.angle_alpha   90.00
_cell.angle_beta   90.00
_cell.angle_gamma   90.00
#
_symmetry.space_group_name_H-M   'P 1'
#
loop_
_entity.id
_entity.type
_entity.pdbx_description
1 polymer ?
#
loop_
_entity_poly.entity_id
_entity_poly.type
_entity_poly.pdbx_seq_one_letter_code
_entity_poly.pdbx_strand_id
1 'polypeptide(L)'
;RYSSLFFFLPFQGAGKEIREAIADPSPECQEKAWNIVIPLVEKLKRCYEHSLELERIVPKLLGQLVGGRLNPTQHLETQQALVKQLAEILEFVLKFDEYKMKTPAIQNDFSYYRRIASRQRLDQTNEMIISTELANRMSLFYAHATPMLKVLSEATSKFVQDNSDNVDNTTETLGTMAKVCLRMLENPKLLAQIEREETHLLLLRVMVGLVILYDHVHPVGA
;
A
#
# COMPACT_ATOMS: atom_id res chain seq x y z
N ARG A 1 10.15 -12.41 -5.64
CA ARG A 1 10.46 -11.09 -6.24
C ARG A 1 9.15 -10.33 -6.34
N TYR A 2 8.87 -9.42 -5.41
CA TYR A 2 7.71 -8.54 -5.49
C TYR A 2 7.95 -7.51 -6.60
N SER A 3 7.78 -7.94 -7.85
CA SER A 3 7.70 -7.05 -9.02
C SER A 3 6.32 -6.37 -9.08
N SER A 4 5.73 -6.06 -7.93
CA SER A 4 4.37 -5.56 -7.79
C SER A 4 4.21 -4.18 -8.42
N LEU A 5 5.28 -3.39 -8.51
CA LEU A 5 5.25 -2.05 -9.11
C LEU A 5 4.76 -2.02 -10.58
N PHE A 6 4.79 -3.15 -11.29
CA PHE A 6 4.28 -3.25 -12.66
C PHE A 6 2.77 -3.05 -12.78
N PHE A 7 1.99 -3.24 -11.70
CA PHE A 7 0.56 -2.95 -11.71
C PHE A 7 0.24 -1.45 -11.73
N PHE A 8 1.19 -0.60 -11.36
CA PHE A 8 0.90 0.77 -10.92
C PHE A 8 1.17 1.85 -11.98
N LEU A 9 1.93 1.55 -13.04
CA LEU A 9 2.40 2.59 -13.95
C LEU A 9 2.17 2.29 -15.43
N PRO A 10 1.73 3.30 -16.22
CA PRO A 10 1.15 4.59 -15.80
C PRO A 10 -0.39 4.50 -15.62
N PHE A 11 -0.92 5.01 -14.50
CA PHE A 11 -2.34 5.38 -14.39
C PHE A 11 -2.53 6.78 -14.97
N GLN A 12 -2.86 6.85 -16.26
CA GLN A 12 -3.01 8.13 -16.98
C GLN A 12 -4.31 8.88 -16.59
N GLY A 13 -5.30 8.13 -16.10
CA GLY A 13 -6.63 8.65 -15.79
C GLY A 13 -7.51 8.87 -17.03
N ALA A 14 -8.81 8.99 -16.83
CA ALA A 14 -9.83 9.22 -17.86
C ALA A 14 -10.39 10.64 -17.85
N GLY A 15 -9.63 11.60 -17.29
CA GLY A 15 -10.16 12.92 -16.96
C GLY A 15 -10.68 13.72 -18.16
N LYS A 16 -10.11 13.52 -19.36
CA LYS A 16 -10.58 14.18 -20.59
C LYS A 16 -11.93 13.63 -21.00
N GLU A 17 -12.03 12.31 -21.15
CA GLU A 17 -13.22 11.60 -21.60
C GLU A 17 -14.37 11.78 -20.59
N ILE A 18 -14.08 11.75 -19.29
CA ILE A 18 -15.05 12.03 -18.24
C ILE A 18 -15.60 13.46 -18.36
N ARG A 19 -14.74 14.46 -18.60
CA ARG A 19 -15.21 15.86 -18.77
C ARG A 19 -16.06 16.01 -20.03
N GLU A 20 -15.67 15.39 -21.14
CA GLU A 20 -16.44 15.35 -22.38
C GLU A 20 -17.82 14.73 -22.13
N ALA A 21 -17.89 13.57 -21.47
CA ALA A 21 -19.14 12.88 -21.14
C ALA A 21 -20.03 13.64 -20.15
N ILE A 22 -19.45 14.43 -19.24
CA ILE A 22 -20.23 15.29 -18.33
C ILE A 22 -20.80 16.51 -19.08
N ALA A 23 -20.05 17.07 -20.03
CA ALA A 23 -20.46 18.23 -20.81
C ALA A 23 -21.50 17.88 -21.88
N ASP A 24 -21.35 16.72 -22.53
CA ASP A 24 -22.29 16.17 -23.50
C ASP A 24 -22.74 14.77 -23.06
N PRO A 25 -23.99 14.62 -22.56
CA PRO A 25 -24.53 13.34 -22.12
C PRO A 25 -24.99 12.43 -23.28
N SER A 26 -24.53 12.67 -24.51
CA SER A 26 -24.78 11.77 -25.65
C SER A 26 -24.31 10.34 -25.37
N PRO A 27 -25.01 9.31 -25.90
CA PRO A 27 -24.62 7.90 -25.70
C PRO A 27 -23.17 7.61 -26.12
N GLU A 28 -22.72 8.25 -27.19
CA GLU A 28 -21.37 8.12 -27.76
C GLU A 28 -20.29 8.62 -26.77
N CYS A 29 -20.49 9.79 -26.18
CA CYS A 29 -19.57 10.33 -25.18
C CYS A 29 -19.55 9.50 -23.89
N GLN A 30 -20.72 9.03 -23.44
CA GLN A 30 -20.84 8.15 -22.27
C GLN A 30 -20.11 6.82 -22.49
N GLU A 31 -20.32 6.17 -23.63
CA GLU A 31 -19.67 4.90 -23.98
C GLU A 31 -18.16 5.06 -24.09
N LYS A 32 -17.68 6.13 -24.73
CA LYS A 32 -16.25 6.44 -24.82
C LYS A 32 -15.61 6.59 -23.45
N ALA A 33 -16.21 7.37 -22.55
CA ALA A 33 -15.69 7.51 -21.19
C ALA A 33 -15.73 6.19 -20.42
N TRP A 34 -16.81 5.43 -20.55
CA TRP A 34 -16.98 4.14 -19.89
C TRP A 34 -15.90 3.13 -20.30
N ASN A 35 -15.62 3.01 -21.60
CA ASN A 35 -14.62 2.10 -22.15
C ASN A 35 -13.19 2.42 -21.68
N ILE A 36 -12.89 3.69 -21.39
CA ILE A 36 -11.59 4.08 -20.81
C ILE A 36 -11.56 3.88 -19.29
N VAL A 37 -12.66 4.14 -18.59
CA VAL A 37 -12.73 4.06 -17.12
C VAL A 37 -12.70 2.61 -16.63
N ILE A 38 -13.36 1.66 -17.30
CA ILE A 38 -13.39 0.25 -16.90
C ILE A 38 -12.00 -0.33 -16.60
N PRO A 39 -11.03 -0.33 -17.54
CA PRO A 39 -9.73 -0.95 -17.30
C PRO A 39 -8.93 -0.24 -16.20
N LEU A 40 -9.17 1.06 -16.00
CA LEU A 40 -8.58 1.81 -14.89
C LEU A 40 -9.15 1.34 -13.55
N VAL A 41 -10.47 1.16 -13.45
CA VAL A 41 -11.15 0.66 -12.26
C VAL A 41 -10.75 -0.77 -11.93
N GLU A 42 -10.50 -1.62 -12.93
CA GLU A 42 -9.93 -2.96 -12.72
C GLU A 42 -8.53 -2.90 -12.10
N LYS A 43 -7.67 -1.97 -12.54
CA LYS A 43 -6.37 -1.75 -11.90
C LYS A 43 -6.56 -1.33 -10.43
N LEU A 44 -7.50 -0.43 -10.15
CA LEU A 44 -7.81 -0.02 -8.78
C LEU A 44 -8.30 -1.20 -7.92
N LYS A 45 -9.15 -2.06 -8.48
CA LYS A 45 -9.61 -3.28 -7.81
C LYS A 45 -8.44 -4.19 -7.42
N ARG A 46 -7.50 -4.44 -8.33
CA ARG A 46 -6.30 -5.25 -8.05
C ARG A 46 -5.43 -4.65 -6.96
N CYS A 47 -5.29 -3.31 -6.93
CA CYS A 47 -4.54 -2.63 -5.88
C CYS A 47 -5.20 -2.81 -4.50
N TYR A 48 -6.51 -2.67 -4.43
CA TYR A 48 -7.27 -2.91 -3.21
C TYR A 48 -7.20 -4.39 -2.78
N GLU A 49 -7.33 -5.34 -3.70
CA GLU A 49 -7.18 -6.77 -3.39
C GLU A 49 -5.78 -7.08 -2.84
N HIS A 50 -4.75 -6.45 -3.40
CA HIS A 50 -3.39 -6.60 -2.89
C HIS A 50 -3.23 -6.04 -1.47
N SER A 51 -3.95 -4.96 -1.09
CA SER A 51 -3.93 -4.49 0.30
C SER A 51 -4.48 -5.54 1.26
N LEU A 52 -5.53 -6.27 0.86
CA LEU A 52 -6.08 -7.39 1.67
C LEU A 52 -5.08 -8.55 1.80
N GLU A 53 -4.27 -8.81 0.77
CA GLU A 53 -3.18 -9.79 0.85
C GLU A 53 -2.11 -9.35 1.84
N LEU A 54 -1.74 -8.07 1.84
CA LEU A 54 -0.78 -7.50 2.80
C LEU A 54 -1.29 -7.64 4.24
N GLU A 55 -2.55 -7.26 4.49
CA GLU A 55 -3.21 -7.40 5.79
C GLU A 55 -3.11 -8.85 6.33
N ARG A 56 -3.21 -9.84 5.44
CA ARG A 56 -3.12 -11.27 5.79
C ARG A 56 -1.69 -11.77 6.00
N ILE A 57 -0.73 -11.30 5.21
CA ILE A 57 0.63 -11.86 5.16
C ILE A 57 1.54 -11.22 6.21
N VAL A 58 1.37 -9.92 6.49
CA VAL A 58 2.26 -9.14 7.36
C VAL A 58 2.26 -9.67 8.80
N PRO A 59 1.12 -9.97 9.44
CA PRO A 59 1.12 -10.55 10.78
C PRO A 59 1.89 -11.88 10.86
N LYS A 60 1.83 -12.71 9.81
CA LYS A 60 2.56 -13.99 9.75
C LYS A 60 4.06 -13.77 9.64
N LEU A 61 4.46 -12.79 8.85
CA LEU A 61 5.86 -12.40 8.70
C LEU A 61 6.41 -11.85 10.03
N LEU A 62 5.66 -10.94 10.67
CA LEU A 62 6.03 -10.39 11.98
C LEU A 62 6.16 -11.49 13.03
N GLY A 63 5.19 -12.41 13.11
CA GLY A 63 5.26 -13.53 14.05
C GLY A 63 6.50 -14.42 13.91
N GLN A 64 7.11 -14.50 12.71
CA GLN A 64 8.39 -15.18 12.52
C GLN A 64 9.60 -14.33 12.91
N LEU A 65 9.51 -13.00 12.74
CA LEU A 65 10.58 -12.03 13.04
C LEU A 65 10.63 -11.56 14.50
N VAL A 66 9.55 -11.76 15.28
CA VAL A 66 9.43 -11.26 16.67
C VAL A 66 9.01 -12.36 17.65
N GLY A 67 8.89 -13.61 17.17
CA GLY A 67 8.45 -14.74 17.98
C GLY A 67 9.61 -15.64 18.41
N GLY A 68 9.46 -16.28 19.58
CA GLY A 68 10.38 -17.31 20.06
C GLY A 68 11.40 -16.79 21.08
N ARG A 69 12.58 -17.40 21.11
CA ARG A 69 13.63 -17.12 22.12
C ARG A 69 14.76 -16.23 21.62
N LEU A 70 14.70 -15.81 20.35
CA LEU A 70 15.74 -14.99 19.75
C LEU A 70 15.50 -13.52 20.08
N ASN A 71 16.57 -12.78 20.29
CA ASN A 71 16.49 -11.32 20.39
C ASN A 71 16.44 -10.69 18.98
N PRO A 72 16.07 -9.40 18.87
CA PRO A 72 15.99 -8.70 17.59
C PRO A 72 17.22 -8.85 16.70
N THR A 73 18.42 -8.65 17.23
CA THR A 73 19.68 -8.77 16.46
C THR A 73 19.85 -10.18 15.89
N GLN A 74 19.55 -11.21 16.67
CA GLN A 74 19.60 -12.60 16.23
C GLN A 74 18.57 -12.90 15.14
N HIS A 75 17.36 -12.35 15.24
CA HIS A 75 16.37 -12.43 14.16
C HIS A 75 16.91 -11.79 12.87
N LEU A 76 17.52 -10.61 12.95
CA LEU A 76 18.07 -9.93 11.77
C LEU A 76 19.24 -10.68 11.13
N GLU A 77 20.09 -11.31 11.94
CA GLU A 77 21.24 -12.09 11.45
C GLU A 77 20.81 -13.43 10.82
N THR A 78 19.83 -14.12 11.42
CA THR A 78 19.43 -15.47 11.02
C THR A 78 18.32 -15.50 9.98
N GLN A 79 17.46 -14.48 9.93
CA GLN A 79 16.26 -14.44 9.10
C GLN A 79 16.33 -13.35 8.01
N GLN A 80 17.49 -13.18 7.38
CA GLN A 80 17.73 -12.15 6.36
C GLN A 80 16.69 -12.15 5.22
N ALA A 81 16.18 -13.31 4.83
CA ALA A 81 15.13 -13.41 3.80
C ALA A 81 13.81 -12.77 4.24
N LEU A 82 13.40 -12.96 5.50
CA LEU A 82 12.17 -12.38 6.06
C LEU A 82 12.33 -10.86 6.24
N VAL A 83 13.49 -10.42 6.72
CA VAL A 83 13.84 -8.99 6.83
C VAL A 83 13.76 -8.31 5.47
N LYS A 84 14.31 -8.94 4.43
CA LYS A 84 14.24 -8.45 3.05
C LYS A 84 12.80 -8.40 2.53
N GLN A 85 11.97 -9.40 2.85
CA GLN A 85 10.55 -9.37 2.48
C GLN A 85 9.79 -8.22 3.16
N LEU A 86 10.02 -7.97 4.45
CA LEU A 86 9.44 -6.83 5.14
C LEU A 86 9.88 -5.50 4.52
N ALA A 87 11.17 -5.37 4.20
CA ALA A 87 11.71 -4.20 3.53
C ALA A 87 11.06 -3.97 2.15
N GLU A 88 10.89 -5.02 1.34
CA GLU A 88 10.20 -4.94 0.04
C GLU A 88 8.71 -4.54 0.19
N ILE A 89 8.02 -5.03 1.23
CA ILE A 89 6.63 -4.63 1.54
C ILE A 89 6.57 -3.15 1.92
N LEU A 90 7.46 -2.67 2.80
CA LEU A 90 7.50 -1.26 3.22
C LEU A 90 7.82 -0.33 2.05
N GLU A 91 8.78 -0.72 1.20
CA GLU A 91 9.11 0.03 -0.01
C GLU A 91 7.89 0.13 -0.93
N PHE A 92 7.20 -0.98 -1.14
CA PHE A 92 6.00 -1.04 -1.96
C PHE A 92 4.90 -0.11 -1.42
N VAL A 93 4.58 -0.23 -0.14
CA VAL A 93 3.54 0.54 0.55
C VAL A 93 3.78 2.04 0.39
N LEU A 94 4.99 2.50 0.68
CA LEU A 94 5.32 3.93 0.62
C LEU A 94 5.39 4.45 -0.81
N LYS A 95 5.87 3.66 -1.78
CA LYS A 95 5.85 4.06 -3.20
C LYS A 95 4.43 4.16 -3.73
N PHE A 96 3.55 3.24 -3.33
CA PHE A 96 2.15 3.30 -3.72
C PHE A 96 1.48 4.57 -3.18
N ASP A 97 1.61 4.83 -1.89
CA ASP A 97 0.97 5.98 -1.25
C ASP A 97 1.52 7.30 -1.79
N GLU A 98 2.85 7.40 -2.02
CA GLU A 98 3.48 8.55 -2.68
C GLU A 98 2.88 8.79 -4.08
N TYR A 99 2.76 7.74 -4.89
CA TYR A 99 2.17 7.84 -6.22
C TYR A 99 0.69 8.24 -6.18
N LYS A 100 -0.08 7.62 -5.28
CA LYS A 100 -1.51 7.91 -5.09
C LYS A 100 -1.74 9.36 -4.69
N MET A 101 -0.94 9.89 -3.76
CA MET A 101 -1.05 11.29 -3.33
C MET A 101 -0.82 12.29 -4.47
N LYS A 102 0.03 11.93 -5.44
CA LYS A 102 0.33 12.74 -6.63
C LYS A 102 -0.67 12.53 -7.78
N THR A 103 -1.63 11.61 -7.64
CA THR A 103 -2.52 11.18 -8.74
C THR A 103 -4.00 11.36 -8.36
N PRO A 104 -4.54 12.60 -8.42
CA PRO A 104 -5.94 12.88 -8.05
C PRO A 104 -6.96 12.17 -8.95
N ALA A 105 -6.56 11.80 -10.18
CA ALA A 105 -7.39 11.06 -11.12
C ALA A 105 -7.94 9.74 -10.54
N ILE A 106 -7.19 9.06 -9.65
CA ILE A 106 -7.61 7.80 -9.03
C ILE A 106 -8.99 7.94 -8.35
N GLN A 107 -9.17 8.99 -7.54
CA GLN A 107 -10.44 9.20 -6.83
C GLN A 107 -11.54 9.69 -7.76
N ASN A 108 -11.20 10.56 -8.72
CA ASN A 108 -12.16 11.13 -9.67
C ASN A 108 -12.74 10.08 -10.60
N ASP A 109 -11.89 9.24 -11.19
CA ASP A 109 -12.29 8.20 -12.14
C ASP A 109 -13.13 7.12 -11.44
N PHE A 110 -12.72 6.71 -10.23
CA PHE A 110 -13.50 5.76 -9.44
C PHE A 110 -14.85 6.32 -9.00
N SER A 111 -14.90 7.61 -8.65
CA SER A 111 -16.15 8.30 -8.33
C SER A 111 -17.08 8.38 -9.54
N TYR A 112 -16.54 8.65 -10.74
CA TYR A 112 -17.30 8.62 -11.99
C TYR A 112 -17.87 7.22 -12.26
N TYR A 113 -17.03 6.19 -12.18
CA TYR A 113 -17.45 4.80 -12.33
C TYR A 113 -18.65 4.45 -11.44
N ARG A 114 -18.55 4.76 -10.14
CA ARG A 114 -19.63 4.48 -9.18
C ARG A 114 -20.95 5.16 -9.55
N ARG A 115 -20.91 6.40 -10.06
CA ARG A 115 -22.10 7.14 -10.48
C ARG A 115 -22.79 6.49 -11.68
N ILE A 116 -22.01 6.15 -12.72
CA ILE A 116 -22.55 5.51 -13.94
C ILE A 116 -23.05 4.11 -13.64
N ALA A 117 -22.29 3.33 -12.89
CA ALA A 117 -22.65 1.97 -12.50
C ALA A 117 -23.96 1.92 -11.70
N SER A 118 -24.20 2.90 -10.82
CA SER A 118 -25.46 3.01 -10.08
C SER A 118 -26.66 3.33 -11.00
N ARG A 119 -26.47 4.06 -12.10
CA ARG A 119 -27.52 4.38 -13.07
C ARG A 119 -27.87 3.17 -13.93
N GLN A 120 -26.86 2.50 -14.50
CA GLN A 120 -27.04 1.34 -15.38
C GLN A 120 -27.73 0.15 -14.69
N ARG A 121 -27.64 0.04 -13.35
CA ARG A 121 -28.40 -0.97 -12.60
C ARG A 121 -29.90 -0.77 -12.61
N LEU A 122 -30.36 0.49 -12.63
CA LEU A 122 -31.80 0.78 -12.72
C LEU A 122 -32.35 0.28 -14.07
N ASP A 123 -31.48 0.28 -15.09
CA ASP A 123 -31.83 -0.12 -16.45
C ASP A 123 -31.62 -1.62 -16.72
N GLN A 124 -31.15 -2.42 -15.73
CA GLN A 124 -30.92 -3.89 -15.81
C GLN A 124 -30.03 -4.37 -16.98
N THR A 125 -29.24 -3.50 -17.60
CA THR A 125 -28.63 -3.77 -18.90
C THR A 125 -27.19 -4.29 -18.86
N ASN A 126 -26.49 -4.33 -17.70
CA ASN A 126 -25.08 -4.75 -17.65
C ASN A 126 -24.67 -5.49 -16.37
N GLU A 127 -23.83 -6.52 -16.55
CA GLU A 127 -23.07 -7.14 -15.46
C GLU A 127 -22.01 -6.16 -14.95
N MET A 128 -22.10 -5.77 -13.68
CA MET A 128 -21.10 -4.92 -13.05
C MET A 128 -19.84 -5.71 -12.70
N ILE A 129 -18.69 -5.17 -13.09
CA ILE A 129 -17.36 -5.71 -12.75
C ILE A 129 -17.11 -5.72 -11.23
N ILE A 130 -17.74 -4.80 -10.50
CA ILE A 130 -17.54 -4.60 -9.05
C ILE A 130 -18.91 -4.56 -8.35
N SER A 131 -19.09 -5.36 -7.29
CA SER A 131 -20.31 -5.29 -6.47
C SER A 131 -20.42 -3.94 -5.75
N THR A 132 -21.62 -3.51 -5.35
CA THR A 132 -21.77 -2.23 -4.62
C THR A 132 -21.00 -2.23 -3.30
N GLU A 133 -21.04 -3.36 -2.60
CA GLU A 133 -20.32 -3.54 -1.34
C GLU A 133 -18.81 -3.36 -1.55
N LEU A 134 -18.23 -4.02 -2.55
CA LEU A 134 -16.82 -3.89 -2.88
C LEU A 134 -16.47 -2.46 -3.30
N ALA A 135 -17.33 -1.82 -4.11
CA ALA A 135 -17.12 -0.45 -4.53
C ALA A 135 -17.12 0.55 -3.36
N ASN A 136 -17.95 0.31 -2.34
CA ASN A 136 -17.98 1.14 -1.13
C ASN A 136 -16.70 0.97 -0.30
N ARG A 137 -16.21 -0.27 -0.12
CA ARG A 137 -14.95 -0.52 0.59
C ARG A 137 -13.75 0.10 -0.13
N MET A 138 -13.68 -0.05 -1.45
CA MET A 138 -12.67 0.59 -2.28
C MET A 138 -12.74 2.13 -2.18
N SER A 139 -13.94 2.71 -2.10
CA SER A 139 -14.10 4.16 -1.96
C SER A 139 -13.51 4.67 -0.64
N LEU A 140 -13.72 3.93 0.46
CA LEU A 140 -13.13 4.27 1.76
C LEU A 140 -11.62 4.12 1.75
N PHE A 141 -11.11 3.07 1.09
CA PHE A 141 -9.68 2.86 0.89
C PHE A 141 -9.06 4.06 0.15
N TYR A 142 -9.55 4.41 -1.04
CA TYR A 142 -8.96 5.50 -1.83
C TYR A 142 -9.19 6.91 -1.29
N ALA A 143 -10.14 7.10 -0.37
CA ALA A 143 -10.32 8.37 0.34
C ALA A 143 -9.17 8.68 1.31
N HIS A 144 -8.51 7.66 1.86
CA HIS A 144 -7.37 7.85 2.77
C HIS A 144 -6.15 8.39 2.03
N ALA A 145 -5.37 9.30 2.63
CA ALA A 145 -4.17 9.86 1.99
C ALA A 145 -3.13 8.76 1.71
N THR A 146 -2.91 7.90 2.70
CA THR A 146 -1.94 6.81 2.72
C THR A 146 -2.65 5.46 2.95
N PRO A 147 -3.40 4.95 1.96
CA PRO A 147 -4.27 3.79 2.16
C PRO A 147 -3.52 2.47 2.41
N MET A 148 -2.37 2.25 1.76
CA MET A 148 -1.59 1.02 1.98
C MET A 148 -0.90 1.05 3.34
N LEU A 149 -0.35 2.20 3.72
CA LEU A 149 0.27 2.39 5.03
C LEU A 149 -0.74 2.25 6.16
N LYS A 150 -1.97 2.73 5.97
CA LYS A 150 -3.07 2.52 6.92
C LYS A 150 -3.33 1.04 7.14
N VAL A 151 -3.53 0.27 6.06
CA VAL A 151 -3.74 -1.19 6.14
C VAL A 151 -2.59 -1.89 6.85
N LEU A 152 -1.35 -1.50 6.52
CA LEU A 152 -0.16 -2.06 7.15
C LEU A 152 -0.14 -1.77 8.66
N SER A 153 -0.38 -0.52 9.05
CA SER A 153 -0.34 -0.06 10.45
C SER A 153 -1.46 -0.71 11.28
N GLU A 154 -2.67 -0.84 10.73
CA GLU A 154 -3.79 -1.54 11.37
C GLU A 154 -3.48 -3.04 11.55
N ALA A 155 -2.91 -3.69 10.53
CA ALA A 155 -2.51 -5.10 10.61
C ALA A 155 -1.40 -5.34 11.66
N THR A 156 -0.40 -4.45 11.74
CA THR A 156 0.66 -4.52 12.76
C THR A 156 0.10 -4.27 14.15
N SER A 157 -0.77 -3.27 14.32
CA SER A 157 -1.43 -2.96 15.60
C SER A 157 -2.25 -4.15 16.10
N LYS A 158 -3.05 -4.75 15.22
CA LYS A 158 -3.82 -5.95 15.53
C LYS A 158 -2.93 -7.14 15.90
N PHE A 159 -1.84 -7.35 15.16
CA PHE A 159 -0.88 -8.40 15.49
C PHE A 159 -0.32 -8.23 16.91
N VAL A 160 0.04 -7.01 17.30
CA VAL A 160 0.55 -6.71 18.65
C VAL A 160 -0.53 -6.91 19.72
N GLN A 161 -1.78 -6.50 19.45
CA GLN A 161 -2.91 -6.74 20.35
C GLN A 161 -3.18 -8.24 20.55
N ASP A 162 -3.13 -9.02 19.47
CA ASP A 162 -3.31 -10.48 19.50
C ASP A 162 -2.11 -11.22 20.14
N ASN A 163 -0.97 -10.53 20.33
CA ASN A 163 0.29 -11.07 20.88
C ASN A 163 0.87 -10.14 21.95
N SER A 164 0.07 -9.77 22.96
CA SER A 164 0.43 -8.78 23.98
C SER A 164 1.74 -9.06 24.71
N ASP A 165 2.13 -10.33 24.85
CA ASP A 165 3.39 -10.72 25.50
C ASP A 165 4.64 -10.39 24.66
N ASN A 166 4.46 -10.08 23.36
CA ASN A 166 5.54 -9.81 22.41
C ASN A 166 5.61 -8.34 21.97
N VAL A 167 4.93 -7.42 22.68
CA VAL A 167 4.94 -5.97 22.35
C VAL A 167 6.37 -5.43 22.37
N ASP A 168 7.12 -5.71 23.43
CA ASP A 168 8.51 -5.25 23.59
C ASP A 168 9.40 -5.81 22.50
N ASN A 169 9.28 -7.12 22.20
CA ASN A 169 10.10 -7.73 21.14
C ASN A 169 9.74 -7.17 19.75
N THR A 170 8.46 -6.88 19.50
CA THR A 170 8.01 -6.30 18.23
C THR A 170 8.57 -4.90 18.06
N THR A 171 8.41 -4.04 19.07
CA THR A 171 8.91 -2.66 19.04
C THR A 171 10.43 -2.61 18.98
N GLU A 172 11.13 -3.44 19.76
CA GLU A 172 12.59 -3.53 19.72
C GLU A 172 13.10 -4.04 18.36
N THR A 173 12.41 -4.99 17.72
CA THR A 173 12.73 -5.45 16.36
C THR A 173 12.58 -4.36 15.32
N LEU A 174 11.43 -3.66 15.31
CA LEU A 174 11.21 -2.53 14.39
C LEU A 174 12.24 -1.42 14.60
N GLY A 175 12.52 -1.06 15.87
CA GLY A 175 13.51 -0.05 16.24
C GLY A 175 14.93 -0.45 15.87
N THR A 176 15.29 -1.72 16.02
CA THR A 176 16.62 -2.25 15.62
C THR A 176 16.79 -2.18 14.11
N MET A 177 15.77 -2.59 13.34
CA MET A 177 15.79 -2.45 11.87
C MET A 177 15.95 -0.99 11.44
N ALA A 178 15.22 -0.06 12.07
CA ALA A 178 15.31 1.36 11.77
C ALA A 178 16.73 1.91 12.06
N LYS A 179 17.33 1.53 13.20
CA LYS A 179 18.72 1.88 13.54
C LYS A 179 19.73 1.31 12.55
N VAL A 180 19.50 0.10 12.03
CA VAL A 180 20.36 -0.49 10.98
C VAL A 180 20.28 0.35 9.71
N CYS A 181 19.08 0.70 9.24
CA CYS A 181 18.91 1.58 8.08
C CYS A 181 19.61 2.93 8.31
N LEU A 182 19.40 3.57 9.47
CA LEU A 182 20.04 4.83 9.82
C LEU A 182 21.56 4.73 9.77
N ARG A 183 22.14 3.68 10.38
CA ARG A 183 23.59 3.47 10.38
C ARG A 183 24.16 3.26 8.97
N MET A 184 23.41 2.59 8.08
CA MET A 184 23.81 2.43 6.68
C MET A 184 23.83 3.75 5.92
N LEU A 185 22.93 4.68 6.29
CA LEU A 185 22.79 5.99 5.66
C LEU A 185 23.78 7.04 6.23
N GLU A 186 24.06 7.00 7.53
CA GLU A 186 24.93 7.99 8.19
C GLU A 186 26.42 7.65 8.10
N ASN A 187 26.79 6.37 8.02
CA ASN A 187 28.20 5.98 7.98
C ASN A 187 28.77 6.22 6.57
N PRO A 188 29.73 7.14 6.38
CA PRO A 188 30.23 7.47 5.04
C PRO A 188 30.86 6.28 4.31
N LYS A 189 31.45 5.33 5.06
CA LYS A 189 32.05 4.12 4.47
C LYS A 189 31.00 3.15 3.93
N LEU A 190 29.89 2.98 4.66
CA LEU A 190 28.78 2.12 4.22
C LEU A 190 28.00 2.81 3.10
N LEU A 191 27.74 4.10 3.24
CA LEU A 191 27.06 4.89 2.22
C LEU A 191 27.82 4.87 0.89
N ALA A 192 29.15 4.98 0.92
CA ALA A 192 29.99 4.88 -0.28
C ALA A 192 29.96 3.49 -0.96
N GLN A 193 29.54 2.43 -0.25
CA GLN A 193 29.33 1.10 -0.82
C GLN A 193 27.96 0.96 -1.50
N ILE A 194 27.05 1.91 -1.29
CA ILE A 194 25.74 1.92 -1.93
C ILE A 194 25.89 2.60 -3.30
N GLU A 195 26.23 1.80 -4.30
CA GLU A 195 26.44 2.30 -5.67
C GLU A 195 25.13 2.69 -6.38
N ARG A 196 24.02 2.07 -5.99
CA ARG A 196 22.72 2.25 -6.66
C ARG A 196 21.83 3.21 -5.88
N GLU A 197 21.39 4.27 -6.54
CA GLU A 197 20.42 5.24 -6.01
C GLU A 197 19.13 4.55 -5.52
N GLU A 198 18.66 3.53 -6.24
CA GLU A 198 17.50 2.73 -5.85
C GLU A 198 17.65 2.11 -4.46
N THR A 199 18.85 1.63 -4.12
CA THR A 199 19.14 1.03 -2.80
C THR A 199 19.14 2.11 -1.71
N HIS A 200 19.67 3.30 -2.01
CA HIS A 200 19.63 4.43 -1.08
C HIS A 200 18.17 4.82 -0.78
N LEU A 201 17.36 4.97 -1.82
CA LEU A 201 15.94 5.31 -1.71
C LEU A 201 15.11 4.19 -1.03
N LEU A 202 15.48 2.93 -1.23
CA LEU A 202 14.90 1.79 -0.51
C LEU A 202 15.15 1.94 0.99
N LEU A 203 16.39 2.16 1.42
CA LEU A 203 16.74 2.29 2.83
C LEU A 203 16.01 3.45 3.51
N LEU A 204 15.91 4.60 2.85
CA LEU A 204 15.16 5.75 3.34
C LEU A 204 13.68 5.40 3.55
N ARG A 205 13.04 4.76 2.56
CA ARG A 205 11.63 4.35 2.67
C ARG A 205 11.43 3.31 3.77
N VAL A 206 12.27 2.29 3.82
CA VAL A 206 12.19 1.24 4.85
C VAL A 206 12.34 1.86 6.24
N MET A 207 13.30 2.76 6.43
CA MET A 207 13.49 3.47 7.70
C MET A 207 12.22 4.24 8.11
N VAL A 208 11.66 5.06 7.21
CA VAL A 208 10.42 5.81 7.48
C VAL A 208 9.26 4.88 7.80
N GLY A 209 9.09 3.80 7.02
CA GLY A 209 8.03 2.83 7.24
C GLY A 209 8.14 2.13 8.60
N LEU A 210 9.35 1.74 9.01
CA LEU A 210 9.61 1.14 10.32
C LEU A 210 9.31 2.11 11.46
N VAL A 211 9.69 3.37 11.34
CA VAL A 211 9.40 4.41 12.36
C VAL A 211 7.90 4.63 12.49
N ILE A 212 7.16 4.70 11.37
CA ILE A 212 5.70 4.85 11.40
C ILE A 212 5.03 3.64 12.06
N LEU A 213 5.47 2.42 11.72
CA LEU A 213 4.93 1.22 12.35
C LEU A 213 5.24 1.19 13.84
N TYR A 214 6.47 1.55 14.23
CA TYR A 214 6.87 1.64 15.63
C TYR A 214 5.97 2.62 16.40
N ASP A 215 5.72 3.81 15.85
CA ASP A 215 4.85 4.84 16.46
C ASP A 215 3.43 4.32 16.73
N HIS A 216 2.89 3.52 15.82
CA HIS A 216 1.54 2.97 15.96
C HIS A 216 1.44 1.85 17.01
N VAL A 217 2.53 1.13 17.28
CA VAL A 217 2.50 -0.04 18.18
C VAL A 217 3.11 0.24 19.55
N HIS A 218 3.97 1.24 19.68
CA HIS A 218 4.66 1.53 20.92
C HIS A 218 3.77 2.38 21.85
N PRO A 219 3.61 2.05 23.14
CA PRO A 219 2.67 2.72 24.04
C PRO A 219 2.85 4.24 24.18
N VAL A 220 4.07 4.75 23.94
CA VAL A 220 4.40 6.18 24.02
C VAL A 220 4.71 6.82 22.65
N GLY A 221 4.54 6.09 21.55
CA GLY A 221 4.93 6.53 20.21
C GLY A 221 6.43 6.40 19.92
N ALA A 222 6.84 6.88 18.74
CA ALA A 222 8.22 6.85 18.23
C ALA A 222 9.09 8.04 18.70
#